data_AF-A0A836V7J4-F1
#
_entry.id   AF-A0A836V7J4-F1
#
_cell.length_a   1.000
_cell.length_b   1.000
_cell.length_c   1.000
_cell.angle_alpha   90.00
_cell.angle_beta   90.00
_cell.angle_gamma   90.00
#
_symmetry.space_group_name_H-M   'P 1'
#
loop_
_entity.id
_entity.type
_entity.pdbx_description
1 polymer ?
#
loop_
_entity_poly.entity_id
_entity_poly.type
_entity_poly.pdbx_seq_one_letter_code
_entity_poly.pdbx_strand_id
1 'polypeptide(L)'
;MTREENKASNLAGVIGEKAKLIKSVQQQIKTIDKHLNDIVKQKKQHGEDMQAVQLGLMEKQGAYSAVMAEIEVMRQEKDSSSEKVASLHTELQGLRDERHKLEVRKTELTTTKTNFEKELVVLRDKATNAIGLLSASKTTVAQFERKYQDHEALVTGVDRTIHQLEAEMQSTREEIEGKRTALESMQKRLIELETTKEVVGESGYGRAVEAILNANIPGVHGTIGQLGNVPDEYTTALEIAIGPRLGHVVVDDDQIAQECINYLKKNQAGRATFVPLNKIQTQPPGLLPNRPGVIDFAYNLIDFNPRFARAFQYACGQTIIVEDMEVGRKLINQARMVTLGGELFDKSGSISGGVDNKAKLHFSSRGETDLAVLKQTTKNLRDQIKWAQESLKETEGALADERAKANTLRAELTQRLVEVEAKRKAQVDLENDIEGVKPKLREHGDEIDKIDQEMTGLDAQLKELGKQISKLEDSLNEVRDVGKKSRIEELITESEDLREGLEAVEKELKEIQRLTDKLETEERLEQNNRLQLAQQLETSSTEMAELEAQKPQYEQIIATLRESIQQKEQQITVLSEE
;
A
#
# COMPACT_ATOMS: atom_id res chain seq x y z
N MET A 1 -152.64 18.80 -104.10
CA MET A 1 -151.49 18.53 -104.99
C MET A 1 -150.27 19.36 -104.60
N THR A 2 -150.34 20.70 -104.69
CA THR A 2 -149.20 21.61 -104.41
C THR A 2 -148.55 21.45 -103.02
N ARG A 3 -149.31 21.09 -101.98
CA ARG A 3 -148.77 20.86 -100.63
C ARG A 3 -147.94 19.58 -100.50
N GLU A 4 -148.27 18.55 -101.27
CA GLU A 4 -147.56 17.25 -101.23
C GLU A 4 -146.34 17.26 -102.17
N GLU A 5 -146.39 17.99 -103.29
CA GLU A 5 -145.21 18.23 -104.15
C GLU A 5 -144.09 18.98 -103.41
N ASN A 6 -144.43 19.96 -102.56
CA ASN A 6 -143.45 20.65 -101.73
C ASN A 6 -142.81 19.75 -100.64
N LYS A 7 -143.58 18.81 -100.07
CA LYS A 7 -143.03 17.85 -99.10
C LYS A 7 -142.05 16.87 -99.74
N ALA A 8 -142.35 16.38 -100.93
CA ALA A 8 -141.46 15.49 -101.69
C ALA A 8 -140.13 16.19 -102.07
N SER A 9 -140.19 17.47 -102.45
CA SER A 9 -139.00 18.27 -102.75
C SER A 9 -138.10 18.50 -101.53
N ASN A 10 -138.69 18.84 -100.38
CA ASN A 10 -137.94 18.97 -99.11
C ASN A 10 -137.29 17.64 -98.69
N LEU A 11 -137.98 16.51 -98.85
CA LEU A 11 -137.44 15.19 -98.53
C LEU A 11 -136.18 14.89 -99.36
N ALA A 12 -136.18 15.21 -100.66
CA ALA A 12 -135.02 15.04 -101.53
C ALA A 12 -133.81 15.92 -101.13
N GLY A 13 -134.07 17.13 -100.63
CA GLY A 13 -133.02 18.03 -100.11
C GLY A 13 -132.32 17.48 -98.86
N VAL A 14 -133.10 16.96 -97.90
CA VAL A 14 -132.57 16.41 -96.63
C VAL A 14 -131.74 15.13 -96.87
N ILE A 15 -132.18 14.26 -97.80
CA ILE A 15 -131.43 13.06 -98.20
C ILE A 15 -130.07 13.45 -98.81
N GLY A 16 -130.02 14.52 -99.61
CA GLY A 16 -128.78 15.03 -100.20
C GLY A 16 -127.76 15.58 -99.18
N GLU A 17 -128.23 16.22 -98.11
CA GLU A 17 -127.36 16.68 -97.02
C GLU A 17 -126.83 15.54 -96.16
N LYS A 18 -127.66 14.54 -95.84
CA LYS A 18 -127.23 13.35 -95.10
C LYS A 18 -126.19 12.53 -95.87
N ALA A 19 -126.32 12.40 -97.19
CA ALA A 19 -125.32 11.74 -98.03
C ALA A 19 -123.93 12.43 -98.00
N LYS A 20 -123.91 13.77 -97.93
CA LYS A 20 -122.66 14.54 -97.78
C LYS A 20 -122.04 14.34 -96.40
N LEU A 21 -122.85 14.32 -95.34
CA LEU A 21 -122.40 14.08 -93.98
C LEU A 21 -121.75 12.68 -93.84
N ILE A 22 -122.40 11.63 -94.38
CA ILE A 22 -121.88 10.26 -94.39
C ILE A 22 -120.50 10.18 -95.08
N LYS A 23 -120.35 10.82 -96.25
CA LYS A 23 -119.04 10.87 -96.94
C LYS A 23 -117.97 11.59 -96.12
N SER A 24 -118.33 12.66 -95.43
CA SER A 24 -117.40 13.40 -94.57
C SER A 24 -116.92 12.54 -93.38
N VAL A 25 -117.84 11.85 -92.71
CA VAL A 25 -117.53 10.96 -91.58
C VAL A 25 -116.66 9.76 -92.04
N GLN A 26 -116.94 9.17 -93.20
CA GLN A 26 -116.09 8.10 -93.77
C GLN A 26 -114.66 8.56 -94.06
N GLN A 27 -114.48 9.80 -94.54
CA GLN A 27 -113.15 10.36 -94.80
C GLN A 27 -112.37 10.63 -93.50
N GLN A 28 -113.07 11.05 -92.44
CA GLN A 28 -112.47 11.23 -91.11
C GLN A 28 -112.02 9.89 -90.51
N ILE A 29 -112.84 8.84 -90.60
CA ILE A 29 -112.49 7.49 -90.13
C ILE A 29 -111.21 6.98 -90.83
N LYS A 30 -111.10 7.12 -92.16
CA LYS A 30 -109.88 6.74 -92.90
C LYS A 30 -108.63 7.49 -92.46
N THR A 31 -108.79 8.74 -92.05
CA THR A 31 -107.67 9.56 -91.55
C THR A 31 -107.19 9.06 -90.19
N ILE A 32 -108.13 8.72 -89.30
CA ILE A 32 -107.83 8.14 -87.98
C ILE A 32 -107.21 6.76 -88.11
N ASP A 33 -107.71 5.89 -89.00
CA ASP A 33 -107.12 4.56 -89.24
C ASP A 33 -105.66 4.64 -89.73
N LYS A 34 -105.31 5.68 -90.49
CA LYS A 34 -103.93 5.93 -90.90
C LYS A 34 -103.05 6.36 -89.71
N HIS A 35 -103.54 7.29 -88.89
CA HIS A 35 -102.85 7.73 -87.67
C HIS A 35 -102.63 6.57 -86.68
N LEU A 36 -103.62 5.70 -86.48
CA LEU A 36 -103.49 4.52 -85.61
C LEU A 36 -102.40 3.55 -86.08
N ASN A 37 -102.29 3.31 -87.40
CA ASN A 37 -101.21 2.48 -87.95
C ASN A 37 -99.83 3.09 -87.73
N ASP A 38 -99.69 4.41 -87.83
CA ASP A 38 -98.43 5.11 -87.58
C ASP A 38 -98.03 5.03 -86.09
N ILE A 39 -99.00 5.18 -85.16
CA ILE A 39 -98.79 5.02 -83.72
C ILE A 39 -98.33 3.59 -83.37
N VAL A 40 -98.97 2.56 -83.93
CA VAL A 40 -98.60 1.15 -83.71
C VAL A 40 -97.17 0.88 -84.19
N LYS A 41 -96.76 1.47 -85.32
CA LYS A 41 -95.39 1.33 -85.85
C LYS A 41 -94.35 2.00 -84.94
N GLN A 42 -94.64 3.20 -84.44
CA GLN A 42 -93.75 3.92 -83.51
C GLN A 42 -93.61 3.18 -82.17
N LYS A 43 -94.70 2.62 -81.64
CA LYS A 43 -94.69 1.83 -80.40
C LYS A 43 -93.83 0.57 -80.52
N LYS A 44 -93.89 -0.12 -81.67
CA LYS A 44 -93.01 -1.27 -81.94
C LYS A 44 -91.53 -0.87 -81.95
N GLN A 45 -91.20 0.24 -82.61
CA GLN A 45 -89.83 0.75 -82.65
C GLN A 45 -89.30 1.10 -81.25
N HIS A 46 -90.07 1.84 -80.46
CA HIS A 46 -89.66 2.18 -79.09
C HIS A 46 -89.56 0.97 -78.16
N GLY A 47 -90.35 -0.10 -78.40
CA GLY A 47 -90.21 -1.37 -77.70
C GLY A 47 -88.89 -2.09 -78.01
N GLU A 48 -88.46 -2.08 -79.27
CA GLU A 48 -87.15 -2.64 -79.69
C GLU A 48 -85.98 -1.79 -79.14
N ASP A 49 -86.09 -0.46 -79.20
CA ASP A 49 -85.09 0.46 -78.66
C ASP A 49 -84.96 0.30 -77.13
N MET A 50 -86.08 0.12 -76.42
CA MET A 50 -86.09 -0.10 -74.97
C MET A 50 -85.36 -1.39 -74.57
N GLN A 51 -85.53 -2.48 -75.33
CA GLN A 51 -84.81 -3.73 -75.07
C GLN A 51 -83.31 -3.59 -75.32
N ALA A 52 -82.91 -2.89 -76.37
CA ALA A 52 -81.50 -2.63 -76.67
C ALA A 52 -80.83 -1.79 -75.56
N VAL A 53 -81.51 -0.75 -75.09
CA VAL A 53 -81.02 0.11 -73.99
C VAL A 53 -80.97 -0.65 -72.66
N GLN A 54 -81.92 -1.53 -72.37
CA GLN A 54 -81.87 -2.40 -71.17
C GLN A 54 -80.67 -3.37 -71.19
N LEU A 55 -80.35 -3.94 -72.35
CA LEU A 55 -79.21 -4.84 -72.49
C LEU A 55 -77.89 -4.08 -72.26
N GLY A 56 -77.75 -2.90 -72.87
CA GLY A 56 -76.60 -2.02 -72.67
C GLY A 56 -76.45 -1.53 -71.22
N LEU A 57 -77.58 -1.28 -70.53
CA LEU A 57 -77.58 -0.94 -69.11
C LEU A 57 -77.03 -2.09 -68.24
N MET A 58 -77.46 -3.34 -68.49
CA MET A 58 -76.96 -4.50 -67.76
C MET A 58 -75.46 -4.73 -67.97
N GLU A 59 -74.96 -4.60 -69.20
CA GLU A 59 -73.52 -4.74 -69.49
C GLU A 59 -72.69 -3.67 -68.76
N LYS A 60 -73.14 -2.41 -68.79
CA LYS A 60 -72.48 -1.31 -68.07
C LYS A 60 -72.55 -1.50 -66.55
N GLN A 61 -73.66 -2.01 -66.01
CA GLN A 61 -73.80 -2.31 -64.58
C GLN A 61 -72.83 -3.43 -64.16
N GLY A 62 -72.70 -4.47 -64.99
CA GLY A 62 -71.73 -5.54 -64.79
C GLY A 62 -70.28 -5.04 -64.78
N ALA A 63 -69.90 -4.23 -65.78
CA ALA A 63 -68.56 -3.63 -65.87
C ALA A 63 -68.25 -2.73 -64.66
N TYR A 64 -69.19 -1.85 -64.26
CA TYR A 64 -69.03 -1.00 -63.08
C TYR A 64 -68.84 -1.84 -61.80
N SER A 65 -69.64 -2.90 -61.62
CA SER A 65 -69.51 -3.80 -60.46
C SER A 65 -68.15 -4.51 -60.39
N ALA A 66 -67.58 -4.89 -61.53
CA ALA A 66 -66.28 -5.54 -61.60
C ALA A 66 -65.14 -4.58 -61.24
N VAL A 67 -65.16 -3.36 -61.78
CA VAL A 67 -64.18 -2.31 -61.45
C VAL A 67 -64.26 -1.94 -59.96
N MET A 68 -65.47 -1.83 -59.40
CA MET A 68 -65.65 -1.57 -57.96
C MET A 68 -65.11 -2.71 -57.08
N ALA A 69 -65.30 -3.97 -57.47
CA ALA A 69 -64.73 -5.11 -56.76
C ALA A 69 -63.19 -5.12 -56.82
N GLU A 70 -62.60 -4.76 -57.97
CA GLU A 70 -61.14 -4.66 -58.14
C GLU A 70 -60.56 -3.51 -57.29
N ILE A 71 -61.24 -2.36 -57.21
CA ILE A 71 -60.88 -1.25 -56.31
C ILE A 71 -60.91 -1.71 -54.84
N GLU A 72 -61.94 -2.46 -54.42
CA GLU A 72 -62.08 -2.93 -53.03
C GLU A 72 -60.91 -3.88 -52.65
N VAL A 73 -60.56 -4.83 -53.51
CA VAL A 73 -59.42 -5.74 -53.31
C VAL A 73 -58.11 -4.96 -53.21
N MET A 74 -57.88 -4.03 -54.13
CA MET A 74 -56.66 -3.21 -54.13
C MET A 74 -56.57 -2.29 -52.91
N ARG A 75 -57.71 -1.80 -52.39
CA ARG A 75 -57.77 -1.06 -51.12
C ARG A 75 -57.41 -1.94 -49.93
N GLN A 76 -57.97 -3.16 -49.83
CA GLN A 76 -57.60 -4.10 -48.77
C GLN A 76 -56.11 -4.49 -48.80
N GLU A 77 -55.55 -4.71 -49.99
CA GLU A 77 -54.12 -4.98 -50.15
C GLU A 77 -53.24 -3.78 -49.76
N LYS A 78 -53.69 -2.55 -50.05
CA LYS A 78 -53.02 -1.31 -49.64
C LYS A 78 -53.09 -1.12 -48.13
N ASP A 79 -54.25 -1.35 -47.51
CA ASP A 79 -54.45 -1.19 -46.08
C ASP A 79 -53.63 -2.21 -45.30
N SER A 80 -53.63 -3.49 -45.72
CA SER A 80 -52.76 -4.52 -45.13
C SER A 80 -51.27 -4.24 -45.33
N SER A 81 -50.86 -3.72 -46.49
CA SER A 81 -49.48 -3.26 -46.72
C SER A 81 -49.14 -2.06 -45.83
N SER A 82 -50.07 -1.13 -45.62
CA SER A 82 -49.90 0.04 -44.75
C SER A 82 -49.78 -0.35 -43.28
N GLU A 83 -50.60 -1.29 -42.80
CA GLU A 83 -50.48 -1.88 -41.45
C GLU A 83 -49.15 -2.61 -41.28
N LYS A 84 -48.71 -3.34 -42.30
CA LYS A 84 -47.40 -4.00 -42.30
C LYS A 84 -46.24 -3.00 -42.27
N VAL A 85 -46.33 -1.91 -43.03
CA VAL A 85 -45.35 -0.80 -42.96
C VAL A 85 -45.34 -0.17 -41.58
N ALA A 86 -46.50 0.10 -40.99
CA ALA A 86 -46.60 0.70 -39.66
C ALA A 86 -46.01 -0.20 -38.56
N SER A 87 -46.30 -1.51 -38.59
CA SER A 87 -45.74 -2.48 -37.65
C SER A 87 -44.22 -2.64 -37.81
N LEU A 88 -43.72 -2.80 -39.05
CA LEU A 88 -42.27 -2.86 -39.33
C LEU A 88 -41.57 -1.56 -38.90
N HIS A 89 -42.19 -0.39 -39.11
CA HIS A 89 -41.63 0.88 -38.67
C HIS A 89 -41.56 0.99 -37.14
N THR A 90 -42.58 0.50 -36.43
CA THR A 90 -42.61 0.48 -34.97
C THR A 90 -41.54 -0.46 -34.40
N GLU A 91 -41.38 -1.64 -34.99
CA GLU A 91 -40.35 -2.61 -34.60
C GLU A 91 -38.94 -2.07 -34.89
N LEU A 92 -38.72 -1.47 -36.07
CA LEU A 92 -37.48 -0.81 -36.44
C LEU A 92 -37.12 0.31 -35.45
N GLN A 93 -38.11 1.12 -35.05
CA GLN A 93 -37.90 2.19 -34.09
C GLN A 93 -37.54 1.64 -32.71
N GLY A 94 -38.21 0.56 -32.27
CA GLY A 94 -37.88 -0.14 -31.03
C GLY A 94 -36.43 -0.66 -31.00
N LEU A 95 -35.97 -1.30 -32.08
CA LEU A 95 -34.59 -1.78 -32.17
C LEU A 95 -33.57 -0.63 -32.26
N ARG A 96 -33.92 0.47 -32.94
CA ARG A 96 -33.05 1.68 -32.98
C ARG A 96 -32.92 2.30 -31.59
N ASP A 97 -33.99 2.36 -30.82
CA ASP A 97 -33.98 2.86 -29.44
C ASP A 97 -33.16 1.94 -28.52
N GLU A 98 -33.28 0.62 -28.66
CA GLU A 98 -32.46 -0.35 -27.92
C GLU A 98 -30.98 -0.23 -28.27
N ARG A 99 -30.65 -0.15 -29.57
CA ARG A 99 -29.29 0.09 -30.05
C ARG A 99 -28.74 1.39 -29.48
N HIS A 100 -29.51 2.47 -29.47
CA HIS A 100 -29.08 3.75 -28.93
C HIS A 100 -28.78 3.66 -27.42
N LYS A 101 -29.63 2.96 -26.63
CA LYS A 101 -29.38 2.73 -25.21
C LYS A 101 -28.06 1.99 -24.96
N LEU A 102 -27.77 0.95 -25.75
CA LEU A 102 -26.52 0.20 -25.64
C LEU A 102 -25.31 1.04 -26.08
N GLU A 103 -25.44 1.88 -27.11
CA GLU A 103 -24.39 2.83 -27.51
C GLU A 103 -24.09 3.84 -26.39
N VAL A 104 -25.13 4.42 -25.75
CA VAL A 104 -24.96 5.32 -24.60
C VAL A 104 -24.23 4.61 -23.46
N ARG A 105 -24.70 3.41 -23.07
CA ARG A 105 -24.04 2.61 -22.03
C ARG A 105 -22.57 2.31 -22.36
N LYS A 106 -22.26 2.00 -23.63
CA LYS A 106 -20.88 1.79 -24.08
C LYS A 106 -20.03 3.06 -23.92
N THR A 107 -20.57 4.24 -24.25
CA THR A 107 -19.84 5.51 -24.08
C THR A 107 -19.60 5.87 -22.61
N GLU A 108 -20.56 5.58 -21.72
CA GLU A 108 -20.39 5.74 -20.27
C GLU A 108 -19.25 4.85 -19.76
N LEU A 109 -19.27 3.55 -20.10
CA LEU A 109 -18.22 2.60 -19.73
C LEU A 109 -16.85 2.98 -20.29
N THR A 110 -16.81 3.48 -21.52
CA THR A 110 -15.55 3.97 -22.12
C THR A 110 -15.01 5.14 -21.31
N THR A 111 -15.88 6.06 -20.87
CA THR A 111 -15.48 7.21 -20.05
C THR A 111 -14.97 6.76 -18.68
N THR A 112 -15.68 5.86 -18.00
CA THR A 112 -15.24 5.32 -16.70
C THR A 112 -13.92 4.56 -16.81
N LYS A 113 -13.75 3.75 -17.86
CA LYS A 113 -12.48 3.07 -18.16
C LYS A 113 -11.33 4.07 -18.29
N THR A 114 -11.50 5.12 -19.11
CA THR A 114 -10.43 6.12 -19.30
C THR A 114 -10.07 6.87 -18.01
N ASN A 115 -11.03 7.03 -17.09
CA ASN A 115 -10.75 7.63 -15.79
C ASN A 115 -9.92 6.68 -14.90
N PHE A 116 -10.30 5.40 -14.81
CA PHE A 116 -9.52 4.40 -14.08
C PHE A 116 -8.12 4.21 -14.69
N GLU A 117 -7.97 4.25 -16.01
CA GLU A 117 -6.66 4.18 -16.67
C GLU A 117 -5.76 5.37 -16.28
N LYS A 118 -6.31 6.59 -16.24
CA LYS A 118 -5.57 7.78 -15.77
C LYS A 118 -5.17 7.65 -14.31
N GLU A 119 -6.07 7.19 -13.45
CA GLU A 119 -5.79 6.97 -12.04
C GLU A 119 -4.72 5.89 -11.82
N LEU A 120 -4.76 4.79 -12.60
CA LEU A 120 -3.73 3.76 -12.60
C LEU A 120 -2.36 4.29 -12.99
N VAL A 121 -2.26 5.15 -14.02
CA VAL A 121 -0.98 5.77 -14.41
C VAL A 121 -0.43 6.60 -13.25
N VAL A 122 -1.25 7.43 -12.62
CA VAL A 122 -0.84 8.25 -11.46
C VAL A 122 -0.41 7.38 -10.28
N LEU A 123 -1.14 6.31 -9.97
CA LEU A 123 -0.78 5.39 -8.89
C LEU A 123 0.50 4.62 -9.20
N ARG A 124 0.70 4.21 -10.45
CA ARG A 124 1.91 3.50 -10.90
C ARG A 124 3.14 4.39 -10.83
N ASP A 125 3.02 5.66 -11.22
CA ASP A 125 4.10 6.63 -11.11
C ASP A 125 4.45 6.89 -9.64
N LYS A 126 3.43 7.06 -8.78
CA LYS A 126 3.63 7.17 -7.33
C LYS A 126 4.35 5.95 -6.75
N ALA A 127 3.91 4.74 -7.09
CA ALA A 127 4.54 3.51 -6.64
C ALA A 127 5.99 3.38 -7.14
N THR A 128 6.24 3.70 -8.41
CA THR A 128 7.58 3.62 -9.01
C THR A 128 8.54 4.61 -8.34
N ASN A 129 8.09 5.85 -8.12
CA ASN A 129 8.86 6.86 -7.40
C ASN A 129 9.14 6.44 -5.95
N ALA A 130 8.13 5.93 -5.24
CA ALA A 130 8.29 5.45 -3.87
C ALA A 130 9.27 4.25 -3.78
N ILE A 131 9.21 3.31 -4.73
CA ILE A 131 10.16 2.18 -4.81
C ILE A 131 11.58 2.69 -5.08
N GLY A 132 11.74 3.66 -5.99
CA GLY A 132 13.03 4.31 -6.25
C GLY A 132 13.60 4.95 -4.99
N LEU A 133 12.80 5.78 -4.29
CA LEU A 133 13.17 6.40 -3.03
C LEU A 133 13.48 5.38 -1.94
N LEU A 134 12.71 4.28 -1.86
CA LEU A 134 12.94 3.21 -0.90
C LEU A 134 14.29 2.52 -1.13
N SER A 135 14.66 2.24 -2.39
CA SER A 135 15.95 1.63 -2.72
C SER A 135 17.14 2.52 -2.34
N ALA A 136 17.02 3.82 -2.58
CA ALA A 136 18.00 4.81 -2.16
C ALA A 136 18.06 4.90 -0.63
N SER A 137 16.89 4.95 0.03
CA SER A 137 16.77 5.00 1.49
C SER A 137 17.43 3.78 2.15
N LYS A 138 17.18 2.56 1.66
CA LYS A 138 17.82 1.32 2.14
C LYS A 138 19.34 1.39 2.06
N THR A 139 19.88 1.91 0.95
CA THR A 139 21.32 2.10 0.79
C THR A 139 21.87 3.12 1.79
N THR A 140 21.16 4.23 2.01
CA THR A 140 21.57 5.23 3.01
C THR A 140 21.51 4.67 4.43
N VAL A 141 20.44 3.97 4.81
CA VAL A 141 20.32 3.34 6.14
C VAL A 141 21.50 2.39 6.38
N ALA A 142 21.82 1.52 5.42
CA ALA A 142 22.97 0.61 5.55
C ALA A 142 24.31 1.36 5.72
N GLN A 143 24.51 2.49 5.05
CA GLN A 143 25.72 3.31 5.23
C GLN A 143 25.79 3.94 6.63
N PHE A 144 24.67 4.44 7.16
CA PHE A 144 24.62 5.03 8.50
C PHE A 144 24.75 3.95 9.59
N GLU A 145 24.15 2.78 9.40
CA GLU A 145 24.32 1.63 10.31
C GLU A 145 25.77 1.17 10.37
N ARG A 146 26.47 1.12 9.23
CA ARG A 146 27.90 0.80 9.21
C ARG A 146 28.72 1.84 9.98
N LYS A 147 28.45 3.13 9.77
CA LYS A 147 29.12 4.20 10.54
C LYS A 147 28.83 4.12 12.04
N TYR A 148 27.60 3.78 12.41
CA TYR A 148 27.22 3.54 13.81
C TYR A 148 28.01 2.38 14.41
N GLN A 149 28.08 1.23 13.71
CA GLN A 149 28.85 0.06 14.16
C GLN A 149 30.35 0.37 14.27
N ASP A 150 30.91 1.13 13.32
CA ASP A 150 32.31 1.56 13.38
C ASP A 150 32.57 2.44 14.62
N HIS A 151 31.65 3.37 14.96
CA HIS A 151 31.78 4.20 16.17
C HIS A 151 31.55 3.40 17.46
N GLU A 152 30.63 2.44 17.45
CA GLU A 152 30.41 1.53 18.59
C GLU A 152 31.67 0.69 18.87
N ALA A 153 32.34 0.22 17.82
CA ALA A 153 33.63 -0.45 17.94
C ALA A 153 34.73 0.47 18.51
N LEU A 154 34.74 1.75 18.14
CA LEU A 154 35.68 2.73 18.71
C LEU A 154 35.41 2.97 20.20
N VAL A 155 34.14 3.17 20.60
CA VAL A 155 33.75 3.36 22.01
C VAL A 155 34.15 2.13 22.84
N THR A 156 33.86 0.93 22.36
CA THR A 156 34.25 -0.30 23.06
C THR A 156 35.76 -0.49 23.14
N GLY A 157 36.51 -0.03 22.14
CA GLY A 157 37.97 0.03 22.17
C GLY A 157 38.50 0.94 23.28
N VAL A 158 37.96 2.16 23.37
CA VAL A 158 38.34 3.14 24.41
C VAL A 158 37.90 2.67 25.81
N ASP A 159 36.74 2.04 25.95
CA ASP A 159 36.32 1.50 27.25
C ASP A 159 37.26 0.39 27.74
N ARG A 160 37.82 -0.42 26.83
CA ARG A 160 38.86 -1.41 27.18
C ARG A 160 40.17 -0.74 27.63
N THR A 161 40.61 0.33 26.97
CA THR A 161 41.83 1.05 27.38
C THR A 161 41.63 1.72 28.75
N ILE A 162 40.46 2.29 29.01
CA ILE A 162 40.08 2.83 30.32
C ILE A 162 40.18 1.74 31.40
N HIS A 163 39.59 0.56 31.18
CA HIS A 163 39.67 -0.53 32.16
C HIS A 163 41.10 -1.03 32.40
N GLN A 164 41.94 -1.07 31.35
CA GLN A 164 43.34 -1.45 31.49
C GLN A 164 44.11 -0.41 32.33
N LEU A 165 43.91 0.88 32.07
CA LEU A 165 44.54 1.96 32.84
C LEU A 165 44.04 2.00 34.29
N GLU A 166 42.76 1.71 34.54
CA GLU A 166 42.21 1.59 35.90
C GLU A 166 42.87 0.44 36.68
N ALA A 167 43.07 -0.71 36.03
CA ALA A 167 43.75 -1.85 36.63
C ALA A 167 45.23 -1.56 36.91
N GLU A 168 45.94 -0.92 35.97
CA GLU A 168 47.33 -0.48 36.15
C GLU A 168 47.47 0.53 37.28
N MET A 169 46.57 1.52 37.34
CA MET A 169 46.51 2.51 38.41
C MET A 169 46.31 1.85 39.78
N GLN A 170 45.43 0.85 39.87
CA GLN A 170 45.19 0.10 41.11
C GLN A 170 46.43 -0.70 41.53
N SER A 171 47.07 -1.42 40.60
CA SER A 171 48.29 -2.17 40.85
C SER A 171 49.43 -1.27 41.35
N THR A 172 49.62 -0.10 40.73
CA THR A 172 50.66 0.86 41.14
C THR A 172 50.37 1.45 42.53
N ARG A 173 49.09 1.68 42.88
CA ARG A 173 48.71 2.12 44.23
C ARG A 173 49.04 1.07 45.29
N GLU A 174 48.75 -0.20 45.02
CA GLU A 174 49.08 -1.32 45.89
C GLU A 174 50.61 -1.46 46.05
N GLU A 175 51.38 -1.30 44.97
CA GLU A 175 52.84 -1.30 45.02
C GLU A 175 53.39 -0.16 45.89
N ILE A 176 52.85 1.05 45.76
CA ILE A 176 53.23 2.20 46.59
C ILE A 176 52.94 1.93 48.07
N GLU A 177 51.77 1.36 48.40
CA GLU A 177 51.41 1.02 49.77
C GLU A 177 52.32 -0.06 50.35
N GLY A 178 52.61 -1.11 49.59
CA GLY A 178 53.56 -2.16 49.96
C GLY A 178 54.98 -1.59 50.23
N LYS A 179 55.46 -0.68 49.38
CA LYS A 179 56.77 -0.03 49.60
C LYS A 179 56.75 0.93 50.79
N ARG A 180 55.65 1.64 51.04
CA ARG A 180 55.50 2.52 52.22
C ARG A 180 55.53 1.75 53.52
N THR A 181 54.80 0.64 53.61
CA THR A 181 54.83 -0.22 54.81
C THR A 181 56.21 -0.81 55.05
N ALA A 182 56.91 -1.24 53.98
CA ALA A 182 58.30 -1.69 54.08
C ALA A 182 59.25 -0.56 54.54
N LEU A 183 59.08 0.65 54.01
CA LEU A 183 59.86 1.82 54.41
C LEU A 183 59.67 2.16 55.90
N GLU A 184 58.43 2.14 56.39
CA GLU A 184 58.12 2.39 57.80
C GLU A 184 58.76 1.34 58.73
N SER A 185 58.71 0.06 58.34
CA SER A 185 59.38 -1.02 59.09
C SER A 185 60.90 -0.80 59.17
N MET A 186 61.53 -0.45 58.06
CA MET A 186 62.98 -0.20 58.01
C MET A 186 63.37 1.06 58.78
N GLN A 187 62.55 2.11 58.75
CA GLN A 187 62.76 3.33 59.53
C GLN A 187 62.68 3.07 61.03
N LYS A 188 61.72 2.26 61.50
CA LYS A 188 61.64 1.87 62.91
C LYS A 188 62.93 1.16 63.37
N ARG A 189 63.40 0.19 62.57
CA ARG A 189 64.65 -0.54 62.86
C ARG A 189 65.88 0.38 62.85
N LEU A 190 65.91 1.38 61.96
CA LEU A 190 66.99 2.37 61.92
C LEU A 190 67.03 3.20 63.21
N ILE A 191 65.87 3.69 63.67
CA ILE A 191 65.76 4.47 64.91
C ILE A 191 66.18 3.62 66.12
N GLU A 192 65.77 2.35 66.18
CA GLU A 192 66.20 1.42 67.24
C GLU A 192 67.72 1.24 67.30
N LEU A 193 68.38 1.11 66.13
CA LEU A 193 69.83 0.97 66.07
C LEU A 193 70.56 2.28 66.42
N GLU A 194 70.06 3.43 65.96
CA GLU A 194 70.64 4.75 66.27
C GLU A 194 70.52 5.09 67.76
N THR A 195 69.35 4.86 68.36
CA THR A 195 69.14 5.05 69.81
C THR A 195 69.99 4.10 70.66
N THR A 196 70.18 2.85 70.21
CA THR A 196 71.08 1.90 70.89
C THR A 196 72.53 2.37 70.85
N LYS A 197 72.98 2.92 69.71
CA LYS A 197 74.33 3.48 69.56
C LYS A 197 74.57 4.70 70.44
N GLU A 198 73.58 5.60 70.55
CA GLU A 198 73.69 6.81 71.40
C GLU A 198 73.74 6.49 72.91
N VAL A 199 73.00 5.49 73.39
CA VAL A 199 72.92 5.16 74.83
C VAL A 199 74.17 4.44 75.36
N VAL A 200 74.88 3.69 74.51
CA VAL A 200 75.96 2.77 74.92
C VAL A 200 77.37 3.39 74.77
N GLY A 201 77.50 4.51 74.05
CA GLY A 201 78.79 5.08 73.65
C GLY A 201 79.34 4.39 72.40
N GLU A 202 80.17 5.10 71.62
CA GLU A 202 80.59 4.66 70.27
C GLU A 202 81.27 3.28 70.24
N SER A 203 81.83 2.82 71.36
CA SER A 203 82.63 1.58 71.42
C SER A 203 82.14 0.54 72.44
N GLY A 204 81.09 0.80 73.22
CA GLY A 204 80.55 -0.17 74.21
C GLY A 204 81.39 -0.42 75.48
N TYR A 205 82.61 0.12 75.57
CA TYR A 205 83.54 -0.07 76.70
C TYR A 205 83.19 0.69 77.99
N GLY A 206 82.16 1.53 77.97
CA GLY A 206 81.68 2.30 79.10
C GLY A 206 82.44 3.61 79.35
N ARG A 207 81.75 4.55 79.99
CA ARG A 207 82.17 5.96 80.16
C ARG A 207 83.59 6.17 80.72
N ALA A 208 84.05 5.31 81.62
CA ALA A 208 85.37 5.44 82.24
C ALA A 208 86.51 5.12 81.26
N VAL A 209 86.31 4.12 80.41
CA VAL A 209 87.32 3.73 79.41
C VAL A 209 87.39 4.78 78.32
N GLU A 210 86.23 5.24 77.82
CA GLU A 210 86.16 6.33 76.82
C GLU A 210 86.80 7.63 77.34
N ALA A 211 86.55 7.99 78.61
CA ALA A 211 87.16 9.19 79.19
C ALA A 211 88.69 9.13 79.21
N ILE A 212 89.29 7.94 79.39
CA ILE A 212 90.75 7.77 79.31
C ILE A 212 91.26 7.82 77.88
N LEU A 213 90.60 7.10 76.97
CA LEU A 213 91.01 7.10 75.56
C LEU A 213 90.95 8.51 74.97
N ASN A 214 89.93 9.29 75.33
CA ASN A 214 89.78 10.68 74.91
C ASN A 214 90.72 11.65 75.63
N ALA A 215 91.26 11.29 76.79
CA ALA A 215 92.20 12.13 77.54
C ALA A 215 93.58 12.20 76.87
N ASN A 216 93.89 11.31 75.93
CA ASN A 216 95.16 11.25 75.19
C ASN A 216 96.40 11.33 76.10
N ILE A 217 96.34 10.66 77.26
CA ILE A 217 97.45 10.60 78.22
C ILE A 217 98.60 9.82 77.55
N PRO A 218 99.81 10.40 77.42
CA PRO A 218 100.95 9.71 76.82
C PRO A 218 101.24 8.39 77.52
N GLY A 219 101.47 7.32 76.75
CA GLY A 219 101.71 5.98 77.27
C GLY A 219 100.45 5.11 77.45
N VAL A 220 99.26 5.62 77.11
CA VAL A 220 98.04 4.82 76.92
C VAL A 220 97.93 4.34 75.47
N HIS A 221 97.74 3.04 75.25
CA HIS A 221 97.74 2.45 73.90
C HIS A 221 96.34 2.13 73.34
N GLY A 222 95.36 1.89 74.22
CA GLY A 222 94.02 1.45 73.82
C GLY A 222 93.50 0.34 74.71
N THR A 223 92.27 -0.13 74.44
CA THR A 223 91.74 -1.33 75.12
C THR A 223 92.26 -2.62 74.47
N ILE A 224 92.21 -3.74 75.18
CA ILE A 224 92.56 -5.05 74.60
C ILE A 224 91.71 -5.36 73.36
N GLY A 225 90.43 -5.00 73.35
CA GLY A 225 89.54 -5.20 72.20
C GLY A 225 89.83 -4.27 71.00
N GLN A 226 90.45 -3.11 71.22
CA GLN A 226 90.91 -2.22 70.13
C GLN A 226 92.28 -2.63 69.57
N LEU A 227 93.11 -3.29 70.39
CA LEU A 227 94.50 -3.64 70.04
C LEU A 227 94.63 -5.02 69.37
N GLY A 228 93.53 -5.74 69.19
CA GLY A 228 93.51 -7.08 68.60
C GLY A 228 92.45 -7.18 67.51
N ASN A 229 92.76 -7.95 66.47
CA ASN A 229 91.84 -8.28 65.40
C ASN A 229 91.62 -9.79 65.33
N VAL A 230 90.41 -10.19 64.94
CA VAL A 230 89.97 -11.59 65.03
C VAL A 230 89.20 -11.99 63.76
N PRO A 231 89.44 -13.19 63.20
CA PRO A 231 88.61 -13.74 62.13
C PRO A 231 87.18 -14.03 62.59
N ASP A 232 86.18 -13.77 61.72
CA ASP A 232 84.74 -13.91 62.04
C ASP A 232 84.37 -15.28 62.64
N GLU A 233 85.03 -16.36 62.21
CA GLU A 233 84.82 -17.73 62.69
C GLU A 233 85.08 -17.88 64.20
N TYR A 234 86.06 -17.13 64.74
CA TYR A 234 86.49 -17.25 66.14
C TYR A 234 85.99 -16.11 67.02
N THR A 235 85.34 -15.09 66.46
CA THR A 235 84.93 -13.87 67.17
C THR A 235 84.18 -14.18 68.46
N THR A 236 83.12 -14.98 68.40
CA THR A 236 82.32 -15.31 69.60
C THR A 236 83.14 -16.05 70.66
N ALA A 237 83.93 -17.05 70.25
CA ALA A 237 84.75 -17.82 71.17
C ALA A 237 85.84 -16.96 71.83
N LEU A 238 86.47 -16.06 71.08
CA LEU A 238 87.55 -15.19 71.57
C LEU A 238 87.02 -14.03 72.42
N GLU A 239 85.86 -13.47 72.08
CA GLU A 239 85.19 -12.46 72.92
C GLU A 239 84.84 -13.04 74.29
N ILE A 240 84.36 -14.28 74.33
CA ILE A 240 84.02 -14.98 75.58
C ILE A 240 85.29 -15.44 76.32
N ALA A 241 86.33 -15.87 75.58
CA ALA A 241 87.62 -16.24 76.16
C ALA A 241 88.27 -15.06 76.88
N ILE A 242 88.26 -13.87 76.30
CA ILE A 242 88.81 -12.66 76.93
C ILE A 242 87.83 -12.10 77.97
N GLY A 243 86.54 -12.09 77.64
CA GLY A 243 85.46 -11.60 78.48
C GLY A 243 85.62 -10.10 78.82
N PRO A 244 85.34 -9.69 80.08
CA PRO A 244 85.44 -8.30 80.51
C PRO A 244 86.83 -7.66 80.32
N ARG A 245 87.86 -8.48 80.11
CA ARG A 245 89.23 -8.01 79.85
C ARG A 245 89.35 -7.27 78.52
N LEU A 246 88.39 -7.43 77.59
CA LEU A 246 88.34 -6.66 76.34
C LEU A 246 88.37 -5.14 76.60
N GLY A 247 87.73 -4.69 77.68
CA GLY A 247 87.71 -3.28 78.08
C GLY A 247 88.86 -2.85 79.00
N HIS A 248 89.87 -3.69 79.24
CA HIS A 248 91.03 -3.29 80.02
C HIS A 248 91.97 -2.44 79.16
N VAL A 249 92.47 -1.34 79.72
CA VAL A 249 93.29 -0.36 78.99
C VAL A 249 94.77 -0.69 79.15
N VAL A 250 95.47 -0.88 78.04
CA VAL A 250 96.90 -1.20 78.02
C VAL A 250 97.72 0.08 78.12
N VAL A 251 98.68 0.12 79.06
CA VAL A 251 99.54 1.28 79.32
C VAL A 251 101.02 0.86 79.42
N ASP A 252 101.93 1.77 79.14
CA ASP A 252 103.38 1.49 79.15
C ASP A 252 103.88 1.00 80.52
N ASP A 253 103.52 1.69 81.60
CA ASP A 253 103.96 1.36 82.95
C ASP A 253 102.93 1.65 84.05
N ASP A 254 103.26 1.26 85.28
CA ASP A 254 102.42 1.47 86.46
C ASP A 254 102.27 2.94 86.89
N GLN A 255 103.21 3.82 86.48
CA GLN A 255 103.08 5.27 86.73
C GLN A 255 101.99 5.87 85.85
N ILE A 256 101.94 5.50 84.56
CA ILE A 256 100.87 5.92 83.64
C ILE A 256 99.51 5.37 84.10
N ALA A 257 99.45 4.13 84.60
CA ALA A 257 98.22 3.58 85.19
C ALA A 257 97.72 4.44 86.36
N GLN A 258 98.63 4.89 87.25
CA GLN A 258 98.29 5.75 88.38
C GLN A 258 97.80 7.14 87.91
N GLU A 259 98.42 7.72 86.87
CA GLU A 259 97.98 8.97 86.25
C GLU A 259 96.55 8.84 85.70
N CYS A 260 96.25 7.76 84.98
CA CYS A 260 94.91 7.49 84.46
C CYS A 260 93.89 7.34 85.60
N ILE A 261 94.24 6.64 86.70
CA ILE A 261 93.35 6.51 87.86
C ILE A 261 93.09 7.88 88.51
N ASN A 262 94.10 8.73 88.63
CA ASN A 262 93.94 10.08 89.17
C ASN A 262 93.06 10.95 88.26
N TYR A 263 93.21 10.81 86.94
CA TYR A 263 92.32 11.45 85.97
C TYR A 263 90.86 11.02 86.17
N LEU A 264 90.61 9.71 86.29
CA LEU A 264 89.24 9.19 86.52
C LEU A 264 88.64 9.69 87.84
N LYS A 265 89.43 9.72 88.92
CA LYS A 265 89.00 10.23 90.23
C LYS A 265 88.67 11.72 90.17
N LYS A 266 89.55 12.53 89.56
CA LYS A 266 89.37 13.98 89.43
C LYS A 266 88.10 14.32 88.65
N ASN A 267 87.81 13.56 87.60
CA ASN A 267 86.68 13.81 86.72
C ASN A 267 85.41 13.00 87.07
N GLN A 268 85.44 12.24 88.17
CA GLN A 268 84.38 11.30 88.57
C GLN A 268 83.88 10.43 87.40
N ALA A 269 84.80 10.04 86.52
CA ALA A 269 84.47 9.44 85.22
C ALA A 269 84.22 7.92 85.32
N GLY A 270 84.22 7.35 86.53
CA GLY A 270 83.93 5.94 86.79
C GLY A 270 85.19 5.11 87.08
N ARG A 271 85.11 3.80 86.83
CA ARG A 271 86.17 2.83 87.12
C ARG A 271 86.61 2.09 85.86
N ALA A 272 87.92 2.03 85.63
CA ALA A 272 88.54 1.24 84.57
C ALA A 272 89.65 0.35 85.15
N THR A 273 90.03 -0.69 84.41
CA THR A 273 91.16 -1.57 84.76
C THR A 273 92.29 -1.33 83.78
N PHE A 274 93.51 -1.16 84.28
CA PHE A 274 94.70 -0.85 83.49
C PHE A 274 95.69 -2.01 83.51
N VAL A 275 96.35 -2.26 82.38
CA VAL A 275 97.32 -3.33 82.17
C VAL A 275 98.70 -2.71 81.90
N PRO A 276 99.52 -2.50 82.94
CA PRO A 276 100.86 -1.93 82.78
C PRO A 276 101.84 -2.96 82.23
N LEU A 277 102.40 -2.71 81.04
CA LEU A 277 103.25 -3.66 80.32
C LEU A 277 104.53 -4.01 81.08
N ASN A 278 105.08 -3.08 81.88
CA ASN A 278 106.28 -3.28 82.68
C ASN A 278 106.09 -4.20 83.91
N LYS A 279 104.87 -4.28 84.47
CA LYS A 279 104.59 -5.00 85.73
C LYS A 279 103.71 -6.22 85.57
N ILE A 280 102.88 -6.29 84.52
CA ILE A 280 101.88 -7.35 84.37
C ILE A 280 102.58 -8.72 84.35
N GLN A 281 102.20 -9.62 85.26
CA GLN A 281 102.71 -10.98 85.27
C GLN A 281 101.90 -11.82 84.30
N THR A 282 102.58 -12.53 83.41
CA THR A 282 101.96 -13.37 82.40
C THR A 282 102.62 -14.72 82.41
N GLN A 283 101.85 -15.74 82.03
CA GLN A 283 102.38 -17.05 81.72
C GLN A 283 102.15 -17.26 80.22
N PRO A 284 103.21 -17.55 79.45
CA PRO A 284 103.03 -17.88 78.04
C PRO A 284 102.17 -19.14 77.91
N PRO A 285 101.50 -19.34 76.76
CA PRO A 285 100.83 -20.59 76.46
C PRO A 285 101.76 -21.80 76.70
N GLY A 286 101.25 -22.83 77.36
CA GLY A 286 102.00 -24.06 77.61
C GLY A 286 101.94 -25.03 76.42
N LEU A 287 102.12 -26.32 76.69
CA LEU A 287 101.87 -27.37 75.70
C LEU A 287 100.35 -27.54 75.50
N LEU A 288 99.91 -27.49 74.24
CA LEU A 288 98.52 -27.73 73.89
C LEU A 288 98.18 -29.22 74.15
N PRO A 289 97.04 -29.54 74.78
CA PRO A 289 96.60 -30.93 74.94
C PRO A 289 96.45 -31.62 73.58
N ASN A 290 97.17 -32.72 73.36
CA ASN A 290 97.07 -33.50 72.13
C ASN A 290 95.80 -34.36 72.14
N ARG A 291 94.65 -33.75 71.83
CA ARG A 291 93.35 -34.43 71.71
C ARG A 291 92.55 -33.90 70.50
N PRO A 292 91.80 -34.78 69.80
CA PRO A 292 90.87 -34.35 68.76
C PRO A 292 89.87 -33.32 69.29
N GLY A 293 89.63 -32.27 68.51
CA GLY A 293 88.69 -31.20 68.81
C GLY A 293 89.27 -30.01 69.61
N VAL A 294 90.56 -30.06 69.95
CA VAL A 294 91.30 -28.89 70.48
C VAL A 294 91.86 -28.09 69.31
N ILE A 295 91.47 -26.81 69.20
CA ILE A 295 91.84 -25.94 68.07
C ILE A 295 93.21 -25.31 68.32
N ASP A 296 93.29 -24.32 69.21
CA ASP A 296 94.55 -23.69 69.62
C ASP A 296 94.32 -22.85 70.89
N PHE A 297 95.36 -22.23 71.44
CA PHE A 297 95.20 -21.16 72.43
C PHE A 297 94.54 -19.94 71.80
N ALA A 298 93.61 -19.31 72.54
CA ALA A 298 92.96 -18.07 72.15
C ALA A 298 93.97 -16.97 71.76
N TYR A 299 95.11 -16.93 72.45
CA TYR A 299 96.23 -16.04 72.16
C TYR A 299 96.78 -16.18 70.73
N ASN A 300 96.84 -17.39 70.18
CA ASN A 300 97.37 -17.65 68.84
C ASN A 300 96.38 -17.31 67.72
N LEU A 301 95.10 -17.18 68.06
CA LEU A 301 94.01 -16.92 67.11
C LEU A 301 93.64 -15.42 67.01
N ILE A 302 94.37 -14.55 67.71
CA ILE A 302 94.19 -13.11 67.68
C ILE A 302 95.41 -12.47 67.02
N ASP A 303 95.18 -11.61 66.04
CA ASP A 303 96.23 -10.79 65.43
C ASP A 303 96.42 -9.49 66.24
N PHE A 304 97.64 -9.25 66.73
CA PHE A 304 97.98 -8.06 67.51
C PHE A 304 99.47 -7.71 67.40
N ASN A 305 99.82 -6.46 67.71
CA ASN A 305 101.22 -6.01 67.69
C ASN A 305 102.06 -6.71 68.78
N PRO A 306 103.23 -7.32 68.46
CA PRO A 306 104.07 -8.03 69.43
C PRO A 306 104.45 -7.24 70.69
N ARG A 307 104.48 -5.89 70.63
CA ARG A 307 104.67 -5.03 71.82
C ARG A 307 103.64 -5.31 72.92
N PHE A 308 102.42 -5.72 72.55
CA PHE A 308 101.32 -5.99 73.46
C PHE A 308 101.18 -7.47 73.82
N ALA A 309 102.14 -8.32 73.47
CA ALA A 309 102.11 -9.76 73.77
C ALA A 309 101.78 -10.06 75.24
N ARG A 310 102.33 -9.28 76.18
CA ARG A 310 102.03 -9.44 77.61
C ARG A 310 100.55 -9.15 77.94
N ALA A 311 99.94 -8.13 77.32
CA ALA A 311 98.54 -7.81 77.53
C ALA A 311 97.61 -8.93 77.03
N PHE A 312 97.89 -9.50 75.86
CA PHE A 312 97.11 -10.61 75.31
C PHE A 312 97.34 -11.93 76.05
N GLN A 313 98.57 -12.20 76.52
CA GLN A 313 98.85 -13.34 77.40
C GLN A 313 98.09 -13.22 78.73
N TYR A 314 98.03 -12.02 79.31
CA TYR A 314 97.20 -11.75 80.49
C TYR A 314 95.71 -11.97 80.18
N ALA A 315 95.23 -11.48 79.04
CA ALA A 315 93.83 -11.56 78.64
C ALA A 315 93.37 -13.01 78.49
N CYS A 316 94.10 -13.80 77.69
CA CYS A 316 93.64 -15.10 77.23
C CYS A 316 94.75 -16.17 77.07
N GLY A 317 95.98 -15.92 77.52
CA GLY A 317 97.15 -16.77 77.25
C GLY A 317 97.07 -18.24 77.70
N GLN A 318 96.18 -18.57 78.65
CA GLN A 318 95.95 -19.94 79.11
C GLN A 318 94.61 -20.54 78.65
N THR A 319 93.89 -19.82 77.80
CA THR A 319 92.55 -20.22 77.37
C THR A 319 92.67 -20.91 76.04
N ILE A 320 92.10 -22.10 75.94
CA ILE A 320 92.12 -22.93 74.74
C ILE A 320 90.77 -22.83 74.04
N ILE A 321 90.77 -22.74 72.72
CA ILE A 321 89.56 -22.84 71.93
C ILE A 321 89.36 -24.29 71.51
N VAL A 322 88.13 -24.80 71.68
CA VAL A 322 87.74 -26.17 71.33
C VAL A 322 86.54 -26.15 70.40
N GLU A 323 86.31 -27.22 69.66
CA GLU A 323 85.21 -27.28 68.68
C GLU A 323 83.84 -27.22 69.37
N ASP A 324 83.61 -28.06 70.38
CA ASP A 324 82.29 -28.27 70.97
C ASP A 324 82.32 -28.57 72.48
N MET A 325 81.11 -28.65 73.07
CA MET A 325 80.92 -28.95 74.48
C MET A 325 81.37 -30.36 74.88
N GLU A 326 81.33 -31.36 73.98
CA GLU A 326 81.76 -32.72 74.30
C GLU A 326 83.27 -32.79 74.53
N VAL A 327 84.03 -32.10 73.69
CA VAL A 327 85.47 -31.90 73.86
C VAL A 327 85.73 -31.16 75.17
N GLY A 328 84.99 -30.07 75.41
CA GLY A 328 85.08 -29.28 76.64
C GLY A 328 84.90 -30.11 77.91
N ARG A 329 83.88 -30.97 77.93
CA ARG A 329 83.58 -31.87 79.06
C ARG A 329 84.71 -32.87 79.35
N LYS A 330 85.35 -33.42 78.32
CA LYS A 330 86.44 -34.41 78.45
C LYS A 330 87.74 -33.82 79.02
N LEU A 331 87.90 -32.51 78.96
CA LEU A 331 89.09 -31.76 79.36
C LEU A 331 88.86 -30.88 80.60
N ILE A 332 87.67 -30.94 81.20
CA ILE A 332 87.31 -30.11 82.36
C ILE A 332 88.34 -30.30 83.49
N ASN A 333 88.60 -29.23 84.23
CA ASN A 333 89.64 -29.13 85.28
C ASN A 333 91.09 -29.20 84.79
N GLN A 334 91.38 -29.48 83.51
CA GLN A 334 92.75 -29.51 82.98
C GLN A 334 93.20 -28.14 82.45
N ALA A 335 92.30 -27.46 81.73
CA ALA A 335 92.55 -26.15 81.15
C ALA A 335 91.28 -25.29 81.18
N ARG A 336 91.45 -23.97 81.05
CA ARG A 336 90.33 -23.07 80.78
C ARG A 336 90.10 -23.11 79.28
N MET A 337 88.86 -23.30 78.85
CA MET A 337 88.56 -23.44 77.43
C MET A 337 87.21 -22.84 77.05
N VAL A 338 87.09 -22.46 75.78
CA VAL A 338 85.86 -21.92 75.21
C VAL A 338 85.56 -22.66 73.91
N THR A 339 84.31 -23.09 73.72
CA THR A 339 83.88 -23.72 72.48
C THR A 339 83.69 -22.67 71.37
N LEU A 340 83.64 -23.09 70.10
CA LEU A 340 83.21 -22.18 69.03
C LEU A 340 81.80 -21.62 69.25
N GLY A 341 80.93 -22.39 69.91
CA GLY A 341 79.58 -21.98 70.31
C GLY A 341 79.51 -20.96 71.45
N GLY A 342 80.62 -20.70 72.15
CA GLY A 342 80.69 -19.72 73.22
C GLY A 342 80.44 -20.27 74.63
N GLU A 343 80.46 -21.57 74.84
CA GLU A 343 80.45 -22.14 76.19
C GLU A 343 81.85 -22.07 76.82
N LEU A 344 81.95 -21.46 78.00
CA LEU A 344 83.18 -21.32 78.77
C LEU A 344 83.27 -22.40 79.85
N PHE A 345 84.36 -23.16 79.84
CA PHE A 345 84.73 -24.11 80.87
C PHE A 345 85.96 -23.58 81.61
N ASP A 346 85.85 -23.36 82.91
CA ASP A 346 86.95 -22.88 83.74
C ASP A 346 87.75 -24.05 84.36
N LYS A 347 89.02 -23.80 84.71
CA LYS A 347 89.86 -24.76 85.44
C LYS A 347 89.27 -25.14 86.80
N SER A 348 88.43 -24.28 87.37
CA SER A 348 87.69 -24.52 88.61
C SER A 348 86.56 -25.55 88.48
N GLY A 349 86.23 -25.96 87.26
CA GLY A 349 85.12 -26.86 86.95
C GLY A 349 83.78 -26.14 86.74
N SER A 350 83.76 -24.81 86.77
CA SER A 350 82.58 -24.03 86.41
C SER A 350 82.35 -24.07 84.89
N ILE A 351 81.09 -24.15 84.48
CA ILE A 351 80.67 -24.12 83.09
C ILE A 351 79.67 -22.97 82.94
N SER A 352 79.93 -22.07 82.00
CA SER A 352 79.07 -20.94 81.66
C SER A 352 78.64 -21.05 80.20
N GLY A 353 77.36 -20.89 79.93
CA GLY A 353 76.80 -20.94 78.58
C GLY A 353 75.40 -20.32 78.54
N GLY A 354 74.95 -19.95 77.34
CA GLY A 354 73.69 -19.24 77.10
C GLY A 354 73.88 -18.07 76.14
N VAL A 355 72.77 -17.64 75.51
CA VAL A 355 72.78 -16.50 74.59
C VAL A 355 72.57 -15.23 75.39
N ASP A 356 73.65 -14.49 75.66
CA ASP A 356 73.56 -13.15 76.20
C ASP A 356 73.44 -12.15 75.05
N ASN A 357 72.21 -11.77 74.69
CA ASN A 357 71.92 -10.73 73.69
C ASN A 357 72.41 -9.33 74.13
N LYS A 358 73.11 -9.23 75.27
CA LYS A 358 73.67 -8.01 75.86
C LYS A 358 75.17 -8.13 76.17
N ALA A 359 75.93 -8.97 75.46
CA ALA A 359 77.38 -8.86 75.49
C ALA A 359 77.77 -7.45 74.99
N LYS A 360 78.23 -6.58 75.90
CA LYS A 360 78.42 -5.13 75.60
C LYS A 360 79.77 -4.80 74.97
N LEU A 361 80.70 -5.76 74.94
CA LEU A 361 82.08 -5.56 74.52
C LEU A 361 82.35 -6.46 73.32
N HIS A 362 82.68 -5.84 72.19
CA HIS A 362 83.02 -6.53 70.95
C HIS A 362 84.36 -6.04 70.40
N PHE A 363 84.98 -6.85 69.56
CA PHE A 363 86.00 -6.32 68.65
C PHE A 363 85.36 -5.30 67.69
N SER A 364 86.12 -4.29 67.26
CA SER A 364 85.60 -3.07 66.61
C SER A 364 84.83 -3.27 65.29
N SER A 365 84.85 -4.45 64.68
CA SER A 365 84.47 -4.67 63.27
C SER A 365 82.97 -4.87 62.98
N ARG A 366 82.11 -5.06 63.99
CA ARG A 366 80.72 -5.59 63.76
C ARG A 366 79.60 -4.55 63.75
N GLY A 367 79.80 -3.33 64.24
CA GLY A 367 78.70 -2.36 64.48
C GLY A 367 78.42 -1.33 63.37
N GLU A 368 79.37 -1.07 62.47
CA GLU A 368 79.25 0.04 61.50
C GLU A 368 78.61 -0.34 60.17
N THR A 369 78.72 -1.61 59.76
CA THR A 369 78.28 -2.13 58.46
C THR A 369 76.75 -2.23 58.35
N ASP A 370 76.05 -2.65 59.40
CA ASP A 370 74.58 -2.85 59.38
C ASP A 370 73.80 -1.54 59.24
N LEU A 371 74.29 -0.45 59.85
CA LEU A 371 73.64 0.86 59.79
C LEU A 371 73.73 1.49 58.39
N ALA A 372 74.88 1.35 57.73
CA ALA A 372 75.11 1.88 56.38
C ALA A 372 74.19 1.20 55.36
N VAL A 373 74.04 -0.14 55.44
CA VAL A 373 73.15 -0.92 54.57
C VAL A 373 71.69 -0.51 54.76
N LEU A 374 71.25 -0.30 56.01
CA LEU A 374 69.87 0.05 56.30
C LEU A 374 69.52 1.47 55.82
N LYS A 375 70.44 2.44 55.97
CA LYS A 375 70.30 3.81 55.44
C LYS A 375 70.18 3.82 53.92
N GLN A 376 71.03 3.05 53.23
CA GLN A 376 70.98 2.94 51.77
C GLN A 376 69.67 2.30 51.28
N THR A 377 69.21 1.25 51.97
CA THR A 377 67.95 0.56 51.64
C THR A 377 66.75 1.49 51.80
N THR A 378 66.72 2.28 52.88
CA THR A 378 65.66 3.26 53.15
C THR A 378 65.65 4.37 52.09
N LYS A 379 66.83 4.82 51.64
CA LYS A 379 66.93 5.79 50.54
C LYS A 379 66.37 5.21 49.24
N ASN A 380 66.78 4.00 48.86
CA ASN A 380 66.30 3.34 47.65
C ASN A 380 64.76 3.16 47.65
N LEU A 381 64.18 2.72 48.77
CA LEU A 381 62.73 2.60 48.90
C LEU A 381 62.01 3.95 48.73
N ARG A 382 62.55 5.06 49.27
CA ARG A 382 61.97 6.40 49.03
C ARG A 382 62.01 6.79 47.56
N ASP A 383 63.15 6.55 46.90
CA ASP A 383 63.32 6.90 45.48
C ASP A 383 62.37 6.06 44.61
N GLN A 384 62.20 4.76 44.90
CA GLN A 384 61.23 3.89 44.23
C GLN A 384 59.77 4.31 44.46
N ILE A 385 59.41 4.74 45.68
CA ILE A 385 58.07 5.28 45.97
C ILE A 385 57.83 6.54 45.15
N LYS A 386 58.81 7.46 45.11
CA LYS A 386 58.70 8.70 44.34
C LYS A 386 58.49 8.41 42.86
N TRP A 387 59.26 7.48 42.29
CA TRP A 387 59.11 7.08 40.89
C TRP A 387 57.74 6.47 40.60
N ALA A 388 57.27 5.56 41.46
CA ALA A 388 55.94 4.97 41.33
C ALA A 388 54.81 6.01 41.46
N GLN A 389 54.96 7.03 42.32
CA GLN A 389 54.01 8.14 42.43
C GLN A 389 53.97 9.01 41.17
N GLU A 390 55.11 9.21 40.51
CA GLU A 390 55.18 9.98 39.26
C GLU A 390 54.55 9.19 38.10
N SER A 391 54.82 7.89 38.01
CA SER A 391 54.14 6.98 37.09
C SER A 391 52.63 6.93 37.33
N LEU A 392 52.17 6.86 38.59
CA LEU A 392 50.76 6.91 38.93
C LEU A 392 50.08 8.19 38.42
N LYS A 393 50.75 9.34 38.56
CA LYS A 393 50.24 10.63 38.09
C LYS A 393 50.12 10.67 36.55
N GLU A 394 51.07 10.04 35.84
CA GLU A 394 51.02 9.91 34.39
C GLU A 394 49.84 9.03 33.95
N THR A 395 49.66 7.86 34.58
CA THR A 395 48.51 6.98 34.34
C THR A 395 47.18 7.66 34.66
N GLU A 396 47.09 8.45 35.73
CA GLU A 396 45.90 9.24 36.08
C GLU A 396 45.58 10.30 35.01
N GLY A 397 46.60 10.95 34.45
CA GLY A 397 46.45 11.88 33.32
C GLY A 397 45.94 11.17 32.06
N ALA A 398 46.58 10.06 31.68
CA ALA A 398 46.16 9.25 30.53
C ALA A 398 44.72 8.73 30.68
N LEU A 399 44.33 8.29 31.88
CA LEU A 399 42.97 7.84 32.18
C LEU A 399 41.95 8.98 32.05
N ALA A 400 42.29 10.20 32.50
CA ALA A 400 41.42 11.36 32.34
C ALA A 400 41.21 11.72 30.86
N ASP A 401 42.27 11.68 30.05
CA ASP A 401 42.20 11.93 28.61
C ASP A 401 41.36 10.88 27.89
N GLU A 402 41.56 9.59 28.18
CA GLU A 402 40.76 8.51 27.60
C GLU A 402 39.29 8.59 28.03
N ARG A 403 38.99 8.95 29.28
CA ARG A 403 37.60 9.19 29.74
C ARG A 403 36.95 10.37 29.02
N ALA A 404 37.70 11.45 28.78
CA ALA A 404 37.20 12.57 27.99
C ALA A 404 36.88 12.15 26.55
N LYS A 405 37.78 11.38 25.90
CA LYS A 405 37.54 10.80 24.57
C LYS A 405 36.34 9.85 24.55
N ALA A 406 36.17 9.01 25.56
CA ALA A 406 35.02 8.11 25.67
C ALA A 406 33.71 8.90 25.74
N ASN A 407 33.66 9.98 26.52
CA ASN A 407 32.47 10.83 26.63
C ASN A 407 32.13 11.50 25.30
N THR A 408 33.12 12.01 24.55
CA THR A 408 32.87 12.60 23.23
C THR A 408 32.37 11.54 22.24
N LEU A 409 33.03 10.38 22.18
CA LEU A 409 32.64 9.29 21.27
C LEU A 409 31.26 8.72 21.61
N ARG A 410 30.89 8.62 22.90
CA ARG A 410 29.54 8.19 23.32
C ARG A 410 28.46 9.20 22.94
N ALA A 411 28.76 10.50 23.04
CA ALA A 411 27.84 11.54 22.58
C ALA A 411 27.63 11.45 21.05
N GLU A 412 28.71 11.29 20.29
CA GLU A 412 28.65 11.07 18.84
C GLU A 412 27.90 9.79 18.47
N LEU A 413 28.14 8.68 19.19
CA LEU A 413 27.43 7.41 18.99
C LEU A 413 25.93 7.57 19.20
N THR A 414 25.53 8.30 20.23
CA THR A 414 24.11 8.60 20.50
C THR A 414 23.50 9.42 19.38
N GLN A 415 24.21 10.42 18.86
CA GLN A 415 23.76 11.20 17.71
C GLN A 415 23.60 10.32 16.46
N ARG A 416 24.57 9.42 16.19
CA ARG A 416 24.50 8.48 15.07
C ARG A 416 23.32 7.50 15.20
N LEU A 417 23.02 7.05 16.42
CA LEU A 417 21.85 6.19 16.67
C LEU A 417 20.56 6.91 16.27
N VAL A 418 20.39 8.15 16.71
CA VAL A 418 19.22 8.98 16.35
C VAL A 418 19.13 9.20 14.84
N GLU A 419 20.26 9.43 14.16
CA GLU A 419 20.31 9.53 12.70
C GLU A 419 19.85 8.23 12.02
N VAL A 420 20.33 7.07 12.47
CA VAL A 420 19.93 5.75 11.95
C VAL A 420 18.43 5.52 12.15
N GLU A 421 17.91 5.77 13.35
CA GLU A 421 16.50 5.59 13.68
C GLU A 421 15.59 6.51 12.84
N ALA A 422 15.99 7.77 12.65
CA ALA A 422 15.25 8.70 11.80
C ALA A 422 15.20 8.21 10.34
N LYS A 423 16.30 7.68 9.81
CA LYS A 423 16.34 7.11 8.45
C LYS A 423 15.54 5.81 8.32
N ARG A 424 15.61 4.94 9.32
CA ARG A 424 14.77 3.72 9.39
C ARG A 424 13.28 4.07 9.41
N LYS A 425 12.87 5.07 10.20
CA LYS A 425 11.48 5.52 10.23
C LYS A 425 11.02 5.99 8.85
N ALA A 426 11.80 6.84 8.18
CA ALA A 426 11.50 7.27 6.82
C ALA A 426 11.42 6.11 5.81
N GLN A 427 12.24 5.07 5.99
CA GLN A 427 12.16 3.85 5.18
C GLN A 427 10.83 3.10 5.41
N VAL A 428 10.41 2.94 6.67
CA VAL A 428 9.14 2.29 7.02
C VAL A 428 7.94 3.08 6.48
N ASP A 429 7.98 4.42 6.57
CA ASP A 429 6.93 5.26 6.01
C ASP A 429 6.79 5.06 4.49
N LEU A 430 7.91 4.98 3.76
CA LEU A 430 7.91 4.66 2.33
C LEU A 430 7.40 3.24 2.01
N GLU A 431 7.73 2.26 2.85
CA GLU A 431 7.21 0.89 2.71
C GLU A 431 5.69 0.85 2.90
N ASN A 432 5.17 1.61 3.88
CA ASN A 432 3.73 1.76 4.11
C ASN A 432 3.03 2.47 2.95
N ASP A 433 3.64 3.51 2.37
CA ASP A 433 3.10 4.20 1.20
C ASP A 433 2.97 3.25 0.00
N ILE A 434 3.99 2.41 -0.25
CA ILE A 434 3.96 1.39 -1.30
C ILE A 434 2.84 0.38 -1.03
N GLU A 435 2.76 -0.12 0.20
CA GLU A 435 1.75 -1.12 0.58
C GLU A 435 0.33 -0.57 0.49
N GLY A 436 0.12 0.73 0.77
CA GLY A 436 -1.16 1.41 0.61
C GLY A 436 -1.58 1.64 -0.85
N VAL A 437 -0.64 1.71 -1.79
CA VAL A 437 -0.92 1.90 -3.23
C VAL A 437 -1.23 0.59 -3.96
N LYS A 438 -0.60 -0.53 -3.56
CA LYS A 438 -0.83 -1.86 -4.14
C LYS A 438 -2.30 -2.28 -4.25
N PRO A 439 -3.14 -2.20 -3.19
CA PRO A 439 -4.53 -2.62 -3.28
C PRO A 439 -5.32 -1.75 -4.25
N LYS A 440 -5.06 -0.44 -4.31
CA LYS A 440 -5.71 0.48 -5.25
C LYS A 440 -5.35 0.18 -6.71
N LEU A 441 -4.08 -0.14 -6.97
CA LEU A 441 -3.64 -0.58 -8.30
C LEU A 441 -4.36 -1.86 -8.74
N ARG A 442 -4.53 -2.81 -7.83
CA ARG A 442 -5.25 -4.05 -8.11
C ARG A 442 -6.74 -3.80 -8.33
N GLU A 443 -7.38 -3.02 -7.46
CA GLU A 443 -8.80 -2.68 -7.56
C GLU A 443 -9.12 -2.00 -8.90
N HIS A 444 -8.39 -0.95 -9.28
CA HIS A 444 -8.64 -0.28 -10.56
C HIS A 444 -8.31 -1.16 -11.77
N GLY A 445 -7.29 -2.04 -11.66
CA GLY A 445 -7.01 -3.04 -12.70
C GLY A 445 -8.16 -4.01 -12.89
N ASP A 446 -8.67 -4.58 -11.79
CA ASP A 446 -9.80 -5.52 -11.80
C ASP A 446 -11.09 -4.85 -12.32
N GLU A 447 -11.33 -3.56 -12.00
CA GLU A 447 -12.47 -2.80 -12.54
C GLU A 447 -12.35 -2.55 -14.05
N ILE A 448 -11.16 -2.24 -14.57
CA ILE A 448 -10.95 -2.10 -16.02
C ILE A 448 -11.22 -3.43 -16.73
N ASP A 449 -10.73 -4.55 -16.20
CA ASP A 449 -10.95 -5.87 -16.79
C ASP A 449 -12.44 -6.23 -16.84
N LYS A 450 -13.22 -5.89 -15.80
CA LYS A 450 -14.69 -6.04 -15.80
C LYS A 450 -15.35 -5.17 -16.86
N ILE A 451 -14.94 -3.90 -16.97
CA ILE A 451 -15.48 -2.99 -17.98
C ILE A 451 -15.18 -3.50 -19.39
N ASP A 452 -13.98 -4.03 -19.64
CA ASP A 452 -13.60 -4.60 -20.93
C ASP A 452 -14.41 -5.84 -21.31
N GLN A 453 -14.73 -6.69 -20.32
CA GLN A 453 -15.65 -7.81 -20.53
C GLN A 453 -17.07 -7.32 -20.86
N GLU A 454 -17.60 -6.32 -20.13
CA GLU A 454 -18.92 -5.74 -20.40
C GLU A 454 -18.97 -5.07 -21.78
N MET A 455 -17.94 -4.30 -22.15
CA MET A 455 -17.83 -3.66 -23.47
C MET A 455 -17.79 -4.69 -24.61
N THR A 456 -17.08 -5.80 -24.43
CA THR A 456 -17.05 -6.89 -25.42
C THR A 456 -18.44 -7.51 -25.61
N GLY A 457 -19.20 -7.69 -24.52
CA GLY A 457 -20.59 -8.16 -24.57
C GLY A 457 -21.51 -7.17 -25.28
N LEU A 458 -21.41 -5.88 -24.96
CA LEU A 458 -22.18 -4.82 -25.63
C LEU A 458 -21.88 -4.73 -27.12
N ASP A 459 -20.61 -4.89 -27.54
CA ASP A 459 -20.25 -4.89 -28.96
C ASP A 459 -20.85 -6.05 -29.73
N ALA A 460 -20.94 -7.23 -29.10
CA ALA A 460 -21.64 -8.37 -29.70
C ALA A 460 -23.15 -8.08 -29.86
N GLN A 461 -23.79 -7.49 -28.85
CA GLN A 461 -25.21 -7.11 -28.90
C GLN A 461 -25.49 -6.04 -29.96
N LEU A 462 -24.68 -4.98 -30.00
CA LEU A 462 -24.79 -3.91 -31.01
C LEU A 462 -24.64 -4.44 -32.43
N LYS A 463 -23.72 -5.39 -32.65
CA LYS A 463 -23.54 -6.04 -33.95
C LYS A 463 -24.76 -6.86 -34.36
N GLU A 464 -25.41 -7.54 -33.42
CA GLU A 464 -26.62 -8.33 -33.71
C GLU A 464 -27.82 -7.43 -33.98
N LEU A 465 -28.04 -6.41 -33.15
CA LEU A 465 -29.05 -5.36 -33.38
C LEU A 465 -28.86 -4.68 -34.74
N GLY A 466 -27.61 -4.37 -35.13
CA GLY A 466 -27.30 -3.81 -36.44
C GLY A 466 -27.75 -4.71 -37.60
N LYS A 467 -27.60 -6.03 -37.49
CA LYS A 467 -28.12 -6.98 -38.49
C LYS A 467 -29.64 -7.03 -38.51
N GLN A 468 -30.29 -7.01 -37.35
CA GLN A 468 -31.75 -7.04 -37.26
C GLN A 468 -32.36 -5.77 -37.87
N ILE A 469 -31.80 -4.59 -37.56
CA ILE A 469 -32.18 -3.31 -38.16
C ILE A 469 -32.03 -3.37 -39.67
N SER A 470 -30.88 -3.82 -40.20
CA SER A 470 -30.67 -3.93 -41.66
C SER A 470 -31.72 -4.82 -42.32
N LYS A 471 -32.04 -5.99 -41.75
CA LYS A 471 -33.07 -6.90 -42.30
C LYS A 471 -34.46 -6.26 -42.30
N LEU A 472 -34.81 -5.50 -41.26
CA LEU A 472 -36.08 -4.78 -41.16
C LEU A 472 -36.13 -3.61 -42.14
N GLU A 473 -35.03 -2.88 -42.35
CA GLU A 473 -34.93 -1.83 -43.37
C GLU A 473 -35.12 -2.39 -44.78
N ASP A 474 -34.51 -3.53 -45.09
CA ASP A 474 -34.70 -4.24 -46.36
C ASP A 474 -36.17 -4.65 -46.54
N SER A 475 -36.78 -5.25 -45.51
CA SER A 475 -38.19 -5.65 -45.52
C SER A 475 -39.14 -4.45 -45.68
N LEU A 476 -38.81 -3.31 -45.07
CA LEU A 476 -39.59 -2.07 -45.18
C LEU A 476 -39.51 -1.51 -46.60
N ASN A 477 -38.34 -1.56 -47.23
CA ASN A 477 -38.15 -1.11 -48.61
C ASN A 477 -38.92 -1.99 -49.61
N GLU A 478 -38.91 -3.32 -49.42
CA GLU A 478 -39.69 -4.23 -50.26
C GLU A 478 -41.20 -3.94 -50.22
N VAL A 479 -41.76 -3.64 -49.04
CA VAL A 479 -43.20 -3.35 -48.91
C VAL A 479 -43.53 -1.93 -49.42
N ARG A 480 -42.59 -0.98 -49.34
CA ARG A 480 -42.78 0.41 -49.79
C ARG A 480 -42.76 0.54 -51.32
N ASP A 481 -42.06 -0.34 -52.03
CA ASP A 481 -41.92 -0.31 -53.49
C ASP A 481 -43.11 -0.95 -54.24
N VAL A 482 -44.15 -1.35 -53.51
CA VAL A 482 -45.40 -1.83 -54.11
C VAL A 482 -46.20 -0.63 -54.64
N GLY A 483 -45.79 -0.16 -55.82
CA GLY A 483 -46.35 0.97 -56.58
C GLY A 483 -47.80 0.78 -57.02
N LYS A 484 -48.73 0.79 -56.05
CA LYS A 484 -50.18 0.62 -56.29
C LYS A 484 -51.00 1.91 -56.28
N LYS A 485 -50.37 3.08 -56.10
CA LYS A 485 -51.09 4.37 -56.15
C LYS A 485 -51.62 4.70 -57.56
N SER A 486 -50.80 4.54 -58.60
CA SER A 486 -51.21 4.85 -59.99
C SER A 486 -52.40 4.01 -60.46
N ARG A 487 -52.39 2.71 -60.15
CA ARG A 487 -53.42 1.78 -60.61
C ARG A 487 -54.78 1.99 -59.93
N ILE A 488 -54.80 2.35 -58.64
CA ILE A 488 -56.04 2.69 -57.94
C ILE A 488 -56.64 4.00 -58.48
N GLU A 489 -55.79 4.99 -58.78
CA GLU A 489 -56.24 6.26 -59.37
C GLU A 489 -56.84 6.04 -60.78
N GLU A 490 -56.18 5.23 -61.62
CA GLU A 490 -56.71 4.81 -62.93
C GLU A 490 -58.08 4.11 -62.83
N LEU A 491 -58.22 3.14 -61.92
CA LEU A 491 -59.48 2.42 -61.72
C LEU A 491 -60.60 3.32 -61.17
N ILE A 492 -60.25 4.32 -60.34
CA ILE A 492 -61.23 5.33 -59.87
C ILE A 492 -61.75 6.13 -61.05
N THR A 493 -60.87 6.62 -61.94
CA THR A 493 -61.29 7.35 -63.14
C THR A 493 -62.15 6.46 -64.06
N GLU A 494 -61.77 5.21 -64.26
CA GLU A 494 -62.56 4.23 -65.03
C GLU A 494 -63.95 3.98 -64.40
N SER A 495 -64.04 3.96 -63.07
CA SER A 495 -65.32 3.82 -62.36
C SER A 495 -66.22 5.05 -62.49
N GLU A 496 -65.64 6.25 -62.51
CA GLU A 496 -66.36 7.52 -62.72
C GLU A 496 -66.92 7.58 -64.15
N ASP A 497 -66.11 7.24 -65.16
CA ASP A 497 -66.54 7.17 -66.56
C ASP A 497 -67.68 6.15 -66.78
N LEU A 498 -67.57 4.96 -66.16
CA LEU A 498 -68.62 3.94 -66.22
C LEU A 498 -69.90 4.38 -65.52
N ARG A 499 -69.79 5.12 -64.41
CA ARG A 499 -70.95 5.67 -63.69
C ARG A 499 -71.65 6.75 -64.50
N GLU A 500 -70.92 7.67 -65.11
CA GLU A 500 -71.51 8.68 -66.00
C GLU A 500 -72.21 8.02 -67.20
N GLY A 501 -71.58 6.99 -67.77
CA GLY A 501 -72.19 6.16 -68.82
C GLY A 501 -73.48 5.47 -68.37
N LEU A 502 -73.53 4.94 -67.14
CA LEU A 502 -74.75 4.36 -66.57
C LEU A 502 -75.88 5.39 -66.41
N GLU A 503 -75.57 6.56 -65.85
CA GLU A 503 -76.56 7.62 -65.66
C GLU A 503 -77.12 8.14 -67.00
N ALA A 504 -76.31 8.16 -68.06
CA ALA A 504 -76.76 8.50 -69.41
C ALA A 504 -77.73 7.46 -69.99
N VAL A 505 -77.38 6.17 -69.92
CA VAL A 505 -78.21 5.07 -70.42
C VAL A 505 -79.52 4.95 -69.62
N GLU A 506 -79.50 5.19 -68.30
CA GLU A 506 -80.73 5.24 -67.49
C GLU A 506 -81.66 6.40 -67.88
N LYS A 507 -81.10 7.56 -68.25
CA LYS A 507 -81.90 8.70 -68.75
C LYS A 507 -82.53 8.38 -70.09
N GLU A 508 -81.78 7.76 -71.00
CA GLU A 508 -82.29 7.31 -72.31
C GLU A 508 -83.44 6.30 -72.13
N LEU A 509 -83.27 5.32 -71.23
CA LEU A 509 -84.32 4.35 -70.90
C LEU A 509 -85.60 5.04 -70.41
N LYS A 510 -85.47 6.00 -69.47
CA LYS A 510 -86.61 6.76 -68.92
C LYS A 510 -87.32 7.60 -69.99
N GLU A 511 -86.57 8.18 -70.93
CA GLU A 511 -87.17 8.97 -72.02
C GLU A 511 -87.91 8.08 -73.03
N ILE A 512 -87.34 6.92 -73.40
CA ILE A 512 -88.01 5.95 -74.27
C ILE A 512 -89.29 5.42 -73.60
N GLN A 513 -89.25 5.13 -72.29
CA GLN A 513 -90.43 4.74 -71.52
C GLN A 513 -91.52 5.83 -71.58
N ARG A 514 -91.13 7.10 -71.34
CA ARG A 514 -92.06 8.24 -71.40
C ARG A 514 -92.69 8.43 -72.77
N LEU A 515 -91.92 8.25 -73.85
CA LEU A 515 -92.41 8.33 -75.23
C LEU A 515 -93.38 7.18 -75.54
N THR A 516 -93.08 5.98 -75.05
CA THR A 516 -93.96 4.82 -75.18
C THR A 516 -95.29 5.06 -74.47
N ASP A 517 -95.26 5.51 -73.21
CA ASP A 517 -96.48 5.81 -72.43
C ASP A 517 -97.35 6.89 -73.10
N LYS A 518 -96.73 7.92 -73.72
CA LYS A 518 -97.46 8.94 -74.48
C LYS A 518 -98.19 8.35 -75.69
N LEU A 519 -97.51 7.53 -76.48
CA LEU A 519 -98.11 6.88 -77.64
C LEU A 519 -99.25 5.95 -77.25
N GLU A 520 -99.15 5.26 -76.10
CA GLU A 520 -100.27 4.46 -75.57
C GLU A 520 -101.49 5.32 -75.24
N THR A 521 -101.27 6.50 -74.65
CA THR A 521 -102.38 7.42 -74.36
C THR A 521 -103.00 8.01 -75.63
N GLU A 522 -102.20 8.33 -76.65
CA GLU A 522 -102.68 8.83 -77.95
C GLU A 522 -103.44 7.74 -78.72
N GLU A 523 -102.94 6.51 -78.74
CA GLU A 523 -103.61 5.36 -79.36
C GLU A 523 -105.02 5.18 -78.78
N ARG A 524 -105.13 5.21 -77.44
CA ARG A 524 -106.40 5.05 -76.73
C ARG A 524 -107.40 6.17 -77.07
N LEU A 525 -106.91 7.39 -77.26
CA LEU A 525 -107.73 8.55 -77.60
C LEU A 525 -108.27 8.43 -79.04
N GLU A 526 -107.39 8.09 -80.00
CA GLU A 526 -107.78 7.90 -81.39
C GLU A 526 -108.71 6.69 -81.61
N GLN A 527 -108.50 5.60 -80.87
CA GLN A 527 -109.42 4.45 -80.88
C GLN A 527 -110.83 4.85 -80.41
N ASN A 528 -110.94 5.70 -79.38
CA ASN A 528 -112.22 6.22 -78.91
C ASN A 528 -112.88 7.15 -79.92
N ASN A 529 -112.12 8.07 -80.53
CA ASN A 529 -112.63 8.98 -81.57
C ASN A 529 -113.17 8.21 -82.78
N ARG A 530 -112.43 7.18 -83.23
CA ARG A 530 -112.87 6.26 -84.29
C ARG A 530 -114.19 5.58 -83.94
N LEU A 531 -114.35 5.13 -82.70
CA LEU A 531 -115.56 4.45 -82.23
C LEU A 531 -116.78 5.38 -82.26
N GLN A 532 -116.62 6.63 -81.83
CA GLN A 532 -117.68 7.65 -81.87
C GLN A 532 -118.09 8.02 -83.30
N LEU A 533 -117.12 8.19 -84.21
CA LEU A 533 -117.39 8.46 -85.62
C LEU A 533 -118.07 7.27 -86.31
N ALA A 534 -117.71 6.03 -85.95
CA ALA A 534 -118.37 4.84 -86.46
C ALA A 534 -119.86 4.78 -86.03
N GLN A 535 -120.16 5.12 -84.76
CA GLN A 535 -121.54 5.25 -84.29
C GLN A 535 -122.31 6.35 -85.03
N GLN A 536 -121.72 7.54 -85.22
CA GLN A 536 -122.36 8.63 -85.97
C GLN A 536 -122.66 8.26 -87.43
N LEU A 537 -121.78 7.48 -88.05
CA LEU A 537 -121.97 6.95 -89.40
C LEU A 537 -123.17 6.00 -89.45
N GLU A 538 -123.27 5.09 -88.48
CA GLU A 538 -124.35 4.12 -88.36
C GLU A 538 -125.71 4.83 -88.21
N THR A 539 -125.84 5.75 -87.25
CA THR A 539 -127.09 6.51 -87.00
C THR A 539 -127.50 7.36 -88.21
N SER A 540 -126.54 8.01 -88.88
CA SER A 540 -126.85 8.82 -90.06
C SER A 540 -127.25 7.97 -91.27
N SER A 541 -126.74 6.74 -91.38
CA SER A 541 -127.13 5.80 -92.43
C SER A 541 -128.54 5.25 -92.23
N THR A 542 -128.93 4.96 -90.98
CA THR A 542 -130.27 4.47 -90.66
C THR A 542 -131.33 5.55 -90.89
N GLU A 543 -131.07 6.79 -90.48
CA GLU A 543 -131.97 7.93 -90.74
C GLU A 543 -132.12 8.21 -92.25
N MET A 544 -131.05 8.04 -93.03
CA MET A 544 -131.12 8.19 -94.49
C MET A 544 -132.01 7.11 -95.13
N ALA A 545 -131.91 5.87 -94.68
CA ALA A 545 -132.75 4.77 -95.17
C ALA A 545 -134.23 4.97 -94.83
N GLU A 546 -134.55 5.51 -93.65
CA GLU A 546 -135.93 5.84 -93.26
C GLU A 546 -136.54 6.95 -94.11
N LEU A 547 -135.76 7.99 -94.43
CA LEU A 547 -136.21 9.09 -95.28
C LEU A 547 -136.44 8.64 -96.74
N GLU A 548 -135.61 7.74 -97.26
CA GLU A 548 -135.80 7.18 -98.61
C GLU A 548 -137.08 6.33 -98.72
N ALA A 549 -137.47 5.64 -97.64
CA ALA A 549 -138.67 4.80 -97.61
C ALA A 549 -140.00 5.60 -97.64
N GLN A 550 -139.99 6.87 -97.22
CA GLN A 550 -141.20 7.74 -97.22
C GLN A 550 -141.52 8.32 -98.61
N LYS A 551 -140.53 8.41 -99.49
CA LYS A 551 -140.65 8.99 -100.82
C LYS A 551 -141.75 8.37 -101.72
N PRO A 552 -141.87 7.04 -101.86
CA PRO A 552 -142.90 6.42 -102.71
C PRO A 552 -144.34 6.65 -102.22
N GLN A 553 -144.55 6.85 -100.91
CA GLN A 553 -145.88 7.10 -100.35
C GLN A 553 -146.43 8.47 -100.80
N TYR A 554 -145.57 9.49 -100.83
CA TYR A 554 -145.96 10.83 -101.30
C TYR A 554 -146.22 10.86 -102.82
N GLU A 555 -145.46 10.08 -103.61
CA GLU A 555 -145.66 9.96 -105.05
C GLU A 555 -147.01 9.30 -105.42
N GLN A 556 -147.44 8.27 -104.67
CA GLN A 556 -148.76 7.62 -104.85
C GLN A 556 -149.95 8.53 -104.52
N ILE A 557 -149.84 9.36 -103.47
CA ILE A 557 -150.89 10.31 -103.07
C ILE A 557 -151.06 11.41 -104.13
N ILE A 558 -149.97 11.85 -104.75
CA ILE A 558 -150.02 12.83 -105.84
C ILE A 558 -150.70 12.23 -107.08
N ALA A 559 -150.44 10.95 -107.40
CA ALA A 559 -151.04 10.27 -108.56
C ALA A 559 -152.56 10.12 -108.44
N THR A 560 -153.06 9.67 -107.28
CA THR A 560 -154.51 9.48 -107.02
C THR A 560 -155.29 10.79 -107.05
N LEU A 561 -154.70 11.89 -106.59
CA LEU A 561 -155.32 13.22 -106.66
C LEU A 561 -155.45 13.73 -108.11
N ARG A 562 -154.56 13.34 -109.02
CA ARG A 562 -154.66 13.70 -110.45
C ARG A 562 -155.80 12.96 -111.15
N GLU A 563 -155.97 11.68 -110.86
CA GLU A 563 -157.08 10.86 -111.40
C GLU A 563 -158.46 11.40 -110.97
N SER A 564 -158.60 11.81 -109.71
CA SER A 564 -159.85 12.35 -109.17
C SER A 564 -160.28 13.68 -109.82
N ILE A 565 -159.30 14.53 -110.18
CA ILE A 565 -159.57 15.79 -110.89
C ILE A 565 -160.07 15.51 -112.31
N GLN A 566 -159.46 14.55 -113.00
CA GLN A 566 -159.81 14.19 -114.38
C GLN A 566 -161.23 13.61 -114.50
N GLN A 567 -161.68 12.80 -113.52
CA GLN A 567 -163.05 12.28 -113.49
C GLN A 567 -164.10 13.38 -113.26
N LYS A 568 -163.80 14.40 -112.45
CA LYS A 568 -164.73 15.51 -112.19
C LYS A 568 -164.89 16.44 -113.38
N GLU A 569 -163.85 16.61 -114.20
CA GLU A 569 -163.92 17.43 -115.42
C GLU A 569 -164.77 16.77 -116.52
N GLN A 570 -164.80 15.43 -116.60
CA GLN A 570 -165.67 14.69 -117.52
C GLN A 570 -167.16 14.71 -117.12
N GLN A 571 -167.48 14.78 -115.82
CA GLN A 571 -168.88 14.92 -115.38
C GLN A 571 -169.47 16.30 -115.69
N ILE A 572 -168.63 17.35 -115.76
CA ILE A 572 -169.07 18.73 -116.05
C ILE A 572 -169.39 18.91 -117.54
N THR A 573 -168.80 18.11 -118.44
CA THR A 573 -169.02 18.22 -119.89
C THR A 573 -170.29 17.52 -120.39
N VAL A 574 -170.85 16.57 -119.62
CA VAL A 574 -172.08 15.83 -119.99
C VAL A 574 -173.36 16.54 -119.54
N LEU A 575 -173.28 17.47 -118.58
CA LEU A 575 -174.42 18.26 -118.09
C LEU A 575 -174.65 19.56 -118.88
N SER A 576 -173.86 19.84 -119.93
CA SER A 576 -173.94 21.07 -120.73
C SER A 576 -174.58 20.92 -122.12
N GLU A 577 -175.25 19.79 -122.43
CA GLU A 577 -175.95 19.55 -123.71
C GLU A 577 -177.45 19.14 -123.60
N GLU A 578 -178.09 19.29 -122.44
CA GLU A 578 -179.57 19.31 -122.26
C GLU A 578 -180.01 20.63 -121.64
#